data_AF-A0A833YQ98-F1
#
_entry.id   AF-A0A833YQ98-F1
#
_cell.length_a   1.000
_cell.length_b   1.000
_cell.length_c   1.000
_cell.angle_alpha   90.00
_cell.angle_beta   90.00
_cell.angle_gamma   90.00
#
_symmetry.space_group_name_H-M   'P 1'
#
loop_
_entity.id
_entity.type
_entity.pdbx_description
1 polymer ?
#
loop_
_entity_poly.entity_id
_entity_poly.type
_entity_poly.pdbx_seq_one_letter_code
_entity_poly.pdbx_strand_id
1 'polypeptide(L)'
;MHCPPYESNSLIPGCSYCLISATLELVQQAQIDQEVLTCLSTVESALDWIGERQDALVTRQLLTCDPGFSRLCVTPLQWNSSQHTWTDIQHHLRGAFSTNLKGEIDKLQLELHQQLQDIQCLTKQDIFRAGHFNENISWMNPKTWFDGINLRI
;
A
#
# COMPACT_ATOMS: atom_id res chain seq x y z
N MET A 1 -31.09 14.41 33.92
CA MET A 1 -31.97 13.52 33.12
C MET A 1 -32.72 12.64 34.10
N HIS A 2 -34.03 12.86 34.24
CA HIS A 2 -34.88 12.06 35.13
C HIS A 2 -36.12 11.68 34.32
N CYS A 3 -36.29 10.39 34.03
CA CYS A 3 -37.57 9.87 33.56
C CYS A 3 -38.44 9.53 34.78
N PRO A 4 -39.74 9.86 34.78
CA PRO A 4 -40.62 9.57 35.91
C PRO A 4 -40.97 8.07 35.99
N PRO A 5 -41.42 7.57 37.15
CA PRO A 5 -41.69 6.16 37.34
C PRO A 5 -42.96 5.72 36.60
N TYR A 6 -42.92 4.48 36.12
CA TYR A 6 -43.93 3.79 35.33
C TYR A 6 -45.22 3.57 36.14
N GLU A 7 -46.33 4.14 35.67
CA GLU A 7 -47.68 3.68 36.00
C GLU A 7 -48.46 3.32 34.72
N SER A 8 -49.24 2.25 34.88
CA SER A 8 -49.78 1.36 33.86
C SER A 8 -50.83 1.98 32.92
N ASN A 9 -50.85 1.42 31.69
CA ASN A 9 -52.00 1.35 30.78
C ASN A 9 -52.45 2.65 30.09
N SER A 10 -51.57 3.23 29.28
CA SER A 10 -51.96 3.89 28.02
C SER A 10 -50.74 3.99 27.12
N LEU A 11 -50.88 3.69 25.83
CA LEU A 11 -49.83 3.98 24.84
C LEU A 11 -49.65 5.50 24.80
N ILE A 12 -48.68 6.00 25.56
CA ILE A 12 -48.39 7.44 25.64
C ILE A 12 -47.90 7.88 24.26
N PRO A 13 -48.61 8.80 23.57
CA PRO A 13 -48.25 9.26 22.22
C PRO A 13 -46.80 9.76 22.11
N GLY A 14 -46.26 10.31 23.20
CA GLY A 14 -44.87 10.76 23.30
C GLY A 14 -43.83 9.65 23.22
N CYS A 15 -44.12 8.43 23.70
CA CYS A 15 -43.20 7.30 23.57
C CYS A 15 -43.11 6.80 22.12
N SER A 16 -44.24 6.80 21.39
CA SER A 16 -44.26 6.42 19.98
C SER A 16 -43.43 7.39 19.12
N TYR A 17 -43.55 8.69 19.38
CA TYR A 17 -42.79 9.71 18.66
C TYR A 17 -41.28 9.62 18.93
N CYS A 18 -40.85 9.45 20.18
CA CYS A 18 -39.43 9.25 20.52
C CYS A 18 -38.84 7.97 19.92
N LEU A 19 -39.62 6.89 19.85
CA LEU A 19 -39.17 5.65 19.21
C LEU A 19 -38.98 5.85 17.70
N ILE A 20 -39.88 6.57 17.03
CA ILE A 20 -39.76 6.88 15.60
C ILE A 20 -38.58 7.81 15.32
N SER A 21 -38.36 8.84 16.15
CA SER A 21 -37.21 9.73 15.98
C SER A 21 -35.89 8.99 16.20
N ALA A 22 -35.80 8.16 17.23
CA ALA A 22 -34.60 7.36 17.51
C ALA A 22 -34.31 6.33 16.40
N THR A 23 -35.34 5.69 15.82
CA THR A 23 -35.12 4.74 14.71
C THR A 23 -34.68 5.45 13.43
N LEU A 24 -35.21 6.64 13.14
CA LEU A 24 -34.77 7.46 12.01
C LEU A 24 -33.31 7.88 12.16
N GLU A 25 -32.92 8.35 13.35
CA GLU A 25 -31.54 8.74 13.67
C GLU A 25 -30.58 7.55 13.54
N LEU A 26 -30.96 6.36 14.00
CA LEU A 26 -30.14 5.14 13.85
C LEU A 26 -29.97 4.72 12.40
N VAL A 27 -31.02 4.83 11.57
CA VAL A 27 -30.92 4.55 10.14
C VAL A 27 -30.01 5.55 9.44
N GLN A 28 -30.11 6.83 9.79
CA GLN A 28 -29.24 7.87 9.26
C GLN A 28 -27.78 7.66 9.68
N GLN A 29 -27.54 7.29 10.94
CA GLN A 29 -26.19 6.97 11.42
C GLN A 29 -25.60 5.77 10.68
N ALA A 30 -26.38 4.70 10.50
CA ALA A 30 -25.93 3.53 9.76
C ALA A 30 -25.58 3.84 8.30
N GLN A 31 -26.30 4.76 7.66
CA GLN A 31 -25.98 5.22 6.31
C GLN A 31 -24.65 5.99 6.28
N ILE A 32 -24.44 6.92 7.22
CA ILE A 32 -23.19 7.68 7.34
C ILE A 32 -22.02 6.73 7.58
N ASP A 33 -22.16 5.79 8.51
CA ASP A 33 -21.12 4.81 8.82
C ASP A 33 -20.76 3.99 7.58
N GLN A 34 -21.74 3.57 6.78
CA GLN A 34 -21.52 2.85 5.53
C GLN A 34 -20.79 3.70 4.48
N GLU A 35 -21.16 4.97 4.32
CA GLU A 35 -20.50 5.90 3.39
C GLU A 35 -19.03 6.15 3.81
N VAL A 36 -18.79 6.33 5.11
CA VAL A 36 -17.43 6.49 5.67
C VAL A 36 -16.58 5.24 5.42
N LEU A 37 -17.11 4.05 5.72
CA LEU A 37 -16.38 2.79 5.48
C LEU A 37 -16.07 2.58 3.99
N THR A 38 -16.99 2.96 3.10
CA THR A 38 -16.79 2.86 1.65
C THR A 38 -15.68 3.81 1.18
N CYS A 39 -15.69 5.04 1.68
CA CYS A 39 -14.65 6.02 1.40
C CYS A 39 -13.27 5.53 1.90
N LEU A 40 -13.21 5.02 3.14
CA LEU A 40 -11.99 4.47 3.72
C LEU A 40 -11.41 3.34 2.86
N SER A 41 -12.24 2.37 2.49
CA SER A 41 -11.82 1.24 1.64
C SER A 41 -11.31 1.71 0.26
N THR A 42 -11.92 2.75 -0.30
CA THR A 42 -11.46 3.34 -1.57
C THR A 42 -10.10 4.00 -1.42
N VAL A 43 -9.87 4.72 -0.32
CA VAL A 43 -8.58 5.36 -0.02
C VAL A 43 -7.49 4.31 0.22
N GLU A 44 -7.78 3.25 0.98
CA GLU A 44 -6.86 2.13 1.20
C GLU A 44 -6.45 1.49 -0.13
N SER A 45 -7.42 1.20 -1.00
CA SER A 45 -7.17 0.61 -2.32
C SER A 45 -6.31 1.53 -3.21
N ALA A 46 -6.56 2.84 -3.16
CA ALA A 46 -5.76 3.81 -3.91
C ALA A 46 -4.33 3.90 -3.37
N LEU A 47 -4.15 3.83 -2.05
CA LEU A 47 -2.84 3.82 -1.42
C LEU A 47 -2.04 2.56 -1.80
N ASP A 48 -2.67 1.39 -1.79
CA ASP A 48 -2.06 0.13 -2.23
C ASP A 48 -1.59 0.23 -3.68
N TRP A 49 -2.44 0.74 -4.59
CA TRP A 49 -2.08 0.94 -6.00
C TRP A 49 -0.89 1.89 -6.19
N ILE A 50 -0.84 2.98 -5.42
CA ILE A 50 0.31 3.89 -5.43
C ILE A 50 1.56 3.17 -4.92
N GLY A 51 1.45 2.38 -3.86
CA GLY A 51 2.54 1.57 -3.30
C GLY A 51 3.12 0.61 -4.34
N GLU A 52 2.27 -0.18 -5.00
CA GLU A 52 2.70 -1.10 -6.06
C GLU A 52 3.44 -0.38 -7.20
N ARG A 53 2.93 0.80 -7.59
CA ARG A 53 3.53 1.58 -8.68
C ARG A 53 4.85 2.21 -8.28
N GLN A 54 4.97 2.64 -7.03
CA GLN A 54 6.22 3.12 -6.45
C GLN A 54 7.26 2.01 -6.40
N ASP A 55 6.91 0.82 -5.92
CA ASP A 55 7.82 -0.33 -5.85
C ASP A 55 8.30 -0.76 -7.24
N ALA A 56 7.41 -0.75 -8.23
CA ALA A 56 7.76 -1.03 -9.62
C ALA A 56 8.74 0.02 -10.19
N LEU A 57 8.55 1.30 -9.88
CA LEU A 57 9.44 2.39 -10.30
C LEU A 57 10.81 2.28 -9.63
N VAL A 58 10.84 2.03 -8.32
CA VAL A 58 12.07 1.79 -7.56
C VAL A 58 12.85 0.64 -8.17
N THR A 59 12.18 -0.48 -8.43
CA THR A 59 12.80 -1.66 -9.05
C THR A 59 13.40 -1.30 -10.41
N ARG A 60 12.65 -0.61 -11.28
CA ARG A 60 13.17 -0.17 -12.58
C ARG A 60 14.33 0.81 -12.49
N GLN A 61 14.37 1.66 -11.48
CA GLN A 61 15.47 2.61 -11.30
C GLN A 61 16.77 1.90 -10.87
N LEU A 62 16.66 0.79 -10.14
CA LEU A 62 17.79 -0.02 -9.71
C LEU A 62 18.27 -0.99 -10.80
N LEU A 63 17.47 -1.24 -11.84
CA LEU A 63 17.81 -2.11 -12.95
C LEU A 63 18.20 -1.29 -14.19
N THR A 64 19.09 -1.83 -15.01
CA THR A 64 19.41 -1.26 -16.32
C THR A 64 18.49 -1.89 -17.36
N CYS A 65 17.51 -1.13 -17.85
CA CYS A 65 16.57 -1.60 -18.86
C CYS A 65 17.03 -1.22 -20.28
N ASP A 66 16.81 -2.12 -21.24
CA ASP A 66 17.10 -1.85 -22.65
C ASP A 66 16.11 -0.79 -23.21
N PRO A 67 16.60 0.28 -23.85
CA PRO A 67 15.74 1.36 -24.35
C PRO A 67 14.85 0.95 -25.55
N GLY A 68 15.22 -0.10 -26.30
CA GLY A 68 14.43 -0.65 -27.40
C GLY A 68 13.46 -1.77 -26.95
N PHE A 69 13.75 -2.40 -25.81
CA PHE A 69 12.92 -3.44 -25.20
C PHE A 69 12.66 -3.12 -23.72
N SER A 70 11.72 -2.20 -23.46
CA SER A 70 11.36 -1.73 -22.12
C SER A 70 10.85 -2.81 -21.15
N ARG A 71 10.70 -4.06 -21.60
CA ARG A 71 10.28 -5.22 -20.80
C ARG A 71 11.47 -6.04 -20.29
N LEU A 72 12.68 -5.82 -20.80
CA LEU A 72 13.89 -6.53 -20.40
C LEU A 72 14.79 -5.58 -19.62
N CYS A 73 15.02 -5.93 -18.35
CA CYS A 73 15.89 -5.19 -17.46
C CYS A 73 16.92 -6.14 -16.85
N VAL A 74 18.16 -5.68 -16.75
CA VAL A 74 19.28 -6.45 -16.20
C VAL A 74 19.67 -5.84 -14.87
N THR A 75 19.90 -6.68 -13.88
CA THR A 75 20.40 -6.23 -12.58
C THR A 75 21.86 -5.79 -12.68
N PRO A 76 22.27 -4.70 -12.02
CA PRO A 76 23.67 -4.30 -11.92
C PRO A 76 24.49 -5.22 -11.00
N LEU A 77 23.83 -6.14 -10.28
CA LEU A 77 24.49 -7.10 -9.41
C LEU A 77 25.35 -8.07 -10.22
N GLN A 78 26.55 -8.35 -9.70
CA GLN A 78 27.46 -9.31 -10.30
C GLN A 78 26.94 -10.73 -10.09
N TRP A 79 26.96 -11.53 -11.16
CA TRP A 79 26.60 -12.94 -11.08
C TRP A 79 27.65 -13.73 -10.30
N ASN A 80 27.23 -14.51 -9.31
CA ASN A 80 28.12 -15.39 -8.55
C ASN A 80 28.27 -16.74 -9.26
N SER A 81 29.22 -16.80 -10.20
CA SER A 81 29.51 -18.00 -10.99
C SER A 81 29.99 -19.21 -10.16
N SER A 82 30.41 -18.99 -8.91
CA SER A 82 30.85 -20.05 -8.00
C SER A 82 29.70 -20.80 -7.34
N GLN A 83 28.52 -20.17 -7.20
CA GLN A 83 27.32 -20.83 -6.68
C GLN A 83 26.52 -21.53 -7.78
N HIS A 84 26.45 -20.91 -8.96
CA HIS A 84 25.68 -21.41 -10.09
C HIS A 84 26.46 -21.17 -11.38
N THR A 85 26.79 -22.25 -12.09
CA THR A 85 27.55 -22.12 -13.34
C THR A 85 26.65 -21.67 -14.48
N TRP A 86 27.22 -21.02 -15.50
CA TRP A 86 26.46 -20.65 -16.70
C TRP A 86 25.82 -21.87 -17.39
N THR A 87 26.50 -23.01 -17.37
CA THR A 87 26.00 -24.27 -17.92
C THR A 87 24.73 -24.75 -17.21
N ASP A 88 24.65 -24.57 -15.89
CA ASP A 88 23.47 -24.93 -15.09
C ASP A 88 22.30 -24.02 -15.44
N ILE A 89 22.54 -22.71 -15.57
CA ILE A 89 21.52 -21.75 -16.02
C ILE A 89 21.00 -22.12 -17.41
N GLN A 90 21.89 -22.46 -18.35
CA GLN A 90 21.50 -22.86 -19.70
C GLN A 90 20.65 -24.14 -19.71
N HIS A 91 21.00 -25.14 -18.90
CA HIS A 91 20.18 -26.35 -18.74
C HIS A 91 18.80 -26.00 -18.17
N HIS A 92 18.75 -25.13 -17.17
CA HIS A 92 17.52 -24.69 -16.54
C HIS A 92 16.60 -23.94 -17.53
N LEU A 93 17.14 -22.99 -18.29
CA LEU A 93 16.40 -22.26 -19.33
C LEU A 93 15.90 -23.18 -20.47
N ARG A 94 16.58 -24.31 -20.69
CA ARG A 94 16.17 -25.32 -21.68
C ARG A 94 15.17 -26.34 -21.13
N GLY A 95 14.71 -26.17 -19.88
CA GLY A 95 13.76 -27.08 -19.24
C GLY A 95 14.34 -28.45 -18.90
N ALA A 96 15.66 -28.55 -18.76
CA ALA A 96 16.33 -29.82 -18.49
C ALA A 96 16.18 -30.31 -17.04
N PHE A 97 15.71 -29.44 -16.13
CA PHE A 97 15.42 -29.81 -14.75
C PHE A 97 13.90 -29.92 -14.54
N SER A 98 13.44 -31.09 -14.09
CA SER A 98 12.06 -31.36 -13.69
C SER A 98 11.77 -30.86 -12.26
N THR A 99 12.39 -29.76 -11.84
CA THR A 99 12.28 -29.24 -10.48
C THR A 99 11.04 -28.34 -10.33
N ASN A 100 10.67 -28.05 -9.08
CA ASN A 100 9.69 -27.04 -8.74
C ASN A 100 10.26 -25.63 -9.06
N LEU A 101 10.34 -25.33 -10.35
CA LEU A 101 10.81 -24.09 -10.95
C LEU A 101 10.27 -22.87 -10.23
N LYS A 102 9.00 -22.92 -9.84
CA LYS A 102 8.34 -21.85 -9.12
C LYS A 102 9.04 -21.55 -7.79
N GLY A 103 9.34 -22.56 -6.98
CA GLY A 103 9.97 -22.35 -5.67
C GLY A 103 11.40 -21.80 -5.77
N GLU A 104 12.15 -22.25 -6.77
CA GLU A 104 13.51 -21.75 -7.02
C GLU A 104 13.50 -20.30 -7.54
N ILE A 105 12.57 -19.97 -8.44
CA ILE A 105 12.37 -18.59 -8.93
C ILE A 105 11.91 -17.67 -7.80
N ASP A 106 10.93 -18.08 -6.98
CA ASP A 106 10.43 -17.30 -5.86
C ASP A 106 11.57 -16.97 -4.87
N LYS A 107 12.46 -17.95 -4.60
CA LYS A 107 13.64 -17.74 -3.75
C LYS A 107 14.65 -16.76 -4.36
N LEU A 108 14.99 -16.93 -5.63
CA LEU A 108 15.93 -16.03 -6.33
C LEU A 108 15.38 -14.60 -6.42
N GLN A 109 14.08 -14.45 -6.64
CA GLN A 109 13.41 -13.15 -6.64
C GLN A 109 13.49 -12.48 -5.27
N LEU A 110 13.33 -13.23 -4.19
CA LEU A 110 13.46 -12.71 -2.83
C LEU A 110 14.89 -12.25 -2.54
N GLU A 111 15.89 -13.07 -2.87
CA GLU A 111 17.32 -12.72 -2.69
C GLU A 111 17.69 -11.48 -3.50
N LEU A 112 17.25 -11.41 -4.76
CA LEU A 112 17.45 -10.24 -5.61
C LEU A 112 16.80 -8.99 -4.99
N HIS A 113 15.55 -9.09 -4.54
CA HIS A 113 14.83 -7.97 -3.94
C HIS A 113 15.58 -7.43 -2.71
N GLN A 114 16.07 -8.32 -1.85
CA GLN A 114 16.81 -7.93 -0.65
C GLN A 114 18.13 -7.23 -0.97
N GLN A 115 18.90 -7.75 -1.93
CA GLN A 115 20.15 -7.11 -2.37
C GLN A 115 19.89 -5.74 -3.03
N LEU A 116 18.81 -5.60 -3.79
CA LEU A 116 18.42 -4.31 -4.38
C LEU A 116 17.97 -3.30 -3.31
N GLN A 117 17.27 -3.73 -2.27
CA GLN A 117 16.91 -2.87 -1.14
C GLN A 117 18.15 -2.33 -0.41
N ASP A 118 19.18 -3.15 -0.22
CA ASP A 118 20.43 -2.71 0.40
C ASP A 118 21.10 -1.59 -0.42
N ILE A 119 21.18 -1.76 -1.75
CA ILE A 119 21.67 -0.73 -2.68
C ILE A 119 20.83 0.55 -2.58
N GLN A 120 19.50 0.41 -2.53
CA GLN A 120 18.59 1.54 -2.40
C GLN A 120 18.80 2.30 -1.08
N CYS A 121 19.01 1.59 0.03
CA CYS A 121 19.26 2.19 1.34
C CYS A 121 20.54 3.03 1.33
N LEU A 122 21.63 2.49 0.75
CA LEU A 122 22.89 3.20 0.58
C LEU A 122 22.71 4.44 -0.31
N THR A 123 22.03 4.31 -1.45
CA THR A 123 21.77 5.42 -2.37
C THR A 123 20.94 6.52 -1.72
N LYS A 124 19.90 6.16 -0.95
CA LYS A 124 19.08 7.13 -0.20
C LYS A 124 19.91 7.85 0.85
N GLN A 125 20.78 7.15 1.59
CA GLN A 125 21.66 7.79 2.58
C GLN A 125 22.61 8.80 1.92
N ASP A 126 23.20 8.45 0.77
CA ASP A 126 24.09 9.36 0.05
C ASP A 126 23.35 10.59 -0.49
N ILE A 127 22.15 10.40 -1.04
CA ILE A 127 21.27 11.47 -1.50
C ILE A 127 20.85 12.41 -0.35
N PHE A 128 20.46 11.84 0.80
CA PHE A 128 20.09 12.61 1.99
C PHE A 128 21.29 13.38 2.55
N ARG A 129 22.48 12.77 2.57
CA ARG A 129 23.73 13.42 2.99
C ARG A 129 24.16 14.53 2.02
N ALA A 130 23.86 14.38 0.73
CA ALA A 130 24.20 15.34 -0.32
C ALA A 130 23.29 16.60 -0.35
N GLY A 131 22.30 16.73 0.55
CA GLY A 131 21.57 17.99 0.76
C GLY A 131 20.64 18.44 -0.37
N HIS A 132 20.44 17.64 -1.42
CA HIS A 132 19.69 18.04 -2.62
C HIS A 132 18.16 17.92 -2.52
N PHE A 133 17.62 17.38 -1.43
CA PHE A 133 16.19 17.01 -1.31
C PHE A 133 15.31 18.02 -0.55
N ASN A 134 15.88 19.02 0.11
CA ASN A 134 15.17 19.75 1.17
C ASN A 134 14.19 20.83 0.67
N GLU A 135 14.34 21.38 -0.54
CA GLU A 135 13.55 22.56 -0.95
C GLU A 135 12.37 22.23 -1.87
N ASN A 136 12.45 21.18 -2.69
CA ASN A 136 11.49 20.95 -3.79
C ASN A 136 10.37 19.93 -3.49
N ILE A 137 10.38 19.33 -2.30
CA ILE A 137 9.50 18.19 -1.97
C ILE A 137 8.78 18.37 -0.63
N SER A 138 8.75 19.60 -0.12
CA SER A 138 8.00 19.97 1.08
C SER A 138 6.51 19.62 0.98
N TRP A 139 5.94 19.59 -0.22
CA TRP A 139 4.56 19.16 -0.49
C TRP A 139 4.30 17.67 -0.20
N MET A 140 5.34 16.82 -0.15
CA MET A 140 5.22 15.40 0.23
C MET A 140 5.24 15.17 1.75
N ASN A 141 5.34 16.22 2.56
CA ASN A 141 5.26 16.10 4.02
C ASN A 141 3.81 15.79 4.44
N PRO A 142 3.53 14.62 5.04
CA PRO A 142 2.17 14.26 5.43
C PRO A 142 1.55 15.22 6.45
N LYS A 143 2.40 15.94 7.20
CA LYS A 143 1.96 16.94 8.16
C LYS A 143 1.33 18.17 7.50
N THR A 144 1.66 18.45 6.24
CA THR A 144 1.15 19.63 5.51
C THR A 144 0.02 19.29 4.54
N TRP A 145 -0.33 18.01 4.35
CA TRP A 145 -1.38 17.60 3.40
C TRP A 145 -2.77 18.08 3.78
N PHE A 146 -3.00 18.32 5.07
CA PHE A 146 -4.29 18.72 5.60
C PHE A 146 -4.33 20.19 6.05
N ASP A 147 -3.23 20.93 5.84
CA ASP A 147 -3.16 22.37 6.08
C ASP A 147 -4.02 23.11 5.05
N GLY A 148 -5.32 23.22 5.33
CA GLY A 148 -6.31 23.79 4.42
C GLY A 148 -7.65 23.05 4.42
N ILE A 149 -7.71 21.85 4.99
CA ILE A 149 -8.99 21.16 5.20
C ILE A 149 -9.56 21.63 6.53
N ASN A 150 -10.60 22.45 6.46
CA ASN A 150 -11.36 22.90 7.63
C ASN A 150 -12.27 21.74 8.11
N LEU A 151 -11.68 20.73 8.76
CA LEU A 151 -12.44 19.68 9.42
C LEU A 151 -13.08 20.29 10.67
N ARG A 152 -14.28 20.87 10.50
CA ARG A 152 -15.19 21.12 11.62
C ARG A 152 -15.75 19.78 12.05
N ILE A 153 -15.11 19.19 13.07
CA ILE A 153 -15.68 18.11 13.89
C ILE A 153 -16.58 18.77 14.93
#